data_AF-A0A835QUI4-F1
#
_entry.id   AF-A0A835QUI4-F1
#
_cell.length_a   1.000
_cell.length_b   1.000
_cell.length_c   1.000
_cell.angle_alpha   90.00
_cell.angle_beta   90.00
_cell.angle_gamma   90.00
#
_symmetry.space_group_name_H-M   'P 1'
#
loop_
_entity.id
_entity.type
_entity.pdbx_description
1 polymer ?
#
loop_
_entity_poly.entity_id
_entity_poly.type
_entity_poly.pdbx_seq_one_letter_code
_entity_poly.pdbx_strand_id
1 'polypeptide(L)'
;MWSPSRRGDPPPVGEHLLQDPIRASRRSNSNATEASQNLLPLERHPLADAFAAKNLTADEMVTLSGAHSIGVTHCSSFRNRIYNFSSPTGHPTLSAAYVRRCCRGRPSTRRRWGT
;
A
#
# COMPACT_ATOMS: atom_id res chain seq x y z
N MET A 1 22.27 39.77 -27.96
CA MET A 1 20.86 39.53 -27.58
C MET A 1 20.71 38.02 -27.42
N TRP A 2 20.18 37.57 -26.28
CA TRP A 2 20.25 36.22 -25.70
C TRP A 2 21.52 35.92 -24.86
N SER A 3 21.45 36.27 -23.59
CA SER A 3 22.36 35.78 -22.54
C SER A 3 21.88 34.43 -22.03
N PRO A 4 22.77 33.51 -21.61
CA PRO A 4 22.36 32.27 -20.98
C PRO A 4 21.95 32.55 -19.53
N SER A 5 20.66 32.43 -19.23
CA SER A 5 20.20 32.31 -17.84
C SER A 5 20.82 31.06 -17.24
N ARG A 6 21.64 31.23 -16.19
CA ARG A 6 22.05 30.14 -15.30
C ARG A 6 20.77 29.53 -14.72
N ARG A 7 20.37 28.37 -15.25
CA ARG A 7 19.53 27.44 -14.48
C ARG A 7 20.39 27.07 -13.27
N GLY A 8 19.89 27.41 -12.09
CA GLY A 8 20.55 27.05 -10.83
C GLY A 8 20.90 25.57 -10.87
N ASP A 9 22.15 25.27 -10.58
CA ASP A 9 22.60 23.90 -10.39
C ASP A 9 21.70 23.25 -9.33
N PRO A 10 21.21 22.00 -9.57
CA PRO A 10 20.54 21.27 -8.51
C PRO A 10 21.49 21.16 -7.32
N PRO A 11 21.00 21.36 -6.08
CA PRO A 11 21.86 21.23 -4.92
C PRO A 11 22.53 19.85 -4.95
N PRO A 12 23.81 19.75 -4.53
CA PRO A 12 24.49 18.49 -4.47
C PRO A 12 23.65 17.53 -3.64
N VAL A 13 23.37 16.35 -4.19
CA VAL A 13 22.81 15.21 -3.46
C VAL A 13 23.87 14.69 -2.50
N GLY A 14 24.17 15.51 -1.50
CA GLY A 14 25.02 15.19 -0.36
C GLY A 14 24.14 14.74 0.79
N GLU A 15 24.20 13.44 1.05
CA GLU A 15 23.86 12.72 2.27
C GLU A 15 23.26 13.55 3.43
N HIS A 16 22.01 13.97 3.28
CA HIS A 16 21.14 14.17 4.42
C HIS A 16 20.27 12.93 4.52
N LEU A 17 20.63 12.05 5.44
CA LEU A 17 19.89 10.84 5.75
C LEU A 17 18.40 11.16 5.87
N LEU A 18 17.59 10.41 5.11
CA LEU A 18 16.13 10.33 5.20
C LEU A 18 15.70 9.94 6.62
N GLN A 19 15.75 10.85 7.57
CA GLN A 19 15.05 10.72 8.84
C GLN A 19 14.28 12.01 9.08
N ASP A 20 13.09 12.07 8.49
CA ASP A 20 12.09 13.00 8.99
C ASP A 20 11.97 12.79 10.51
N PRO A 21 12.13 13.84 11.32
CA PRO A 21 12.04 13.69 12.76
C PRO A 21 10.65 13.17 13.13
N ILE A 22 10.61 12.06 13.86
CA ILE A 22 9.34 11.47 14.31
C ILE A 22 8.66 12.45 15.27
N ARG A 23 7.51 13.00 14.87
CA ARG A 23 6.69 13.83 15.76
C ARG A 23 6.14 12.98 16.91
N ALA A 24 6.66 13.20 18.11
CA ALA A 24 6.15 12.59 19.34
C ALA A 24 4.94 13.37 19.90
N SER A 25 4.38 12.91 21.03
CA SER A 25 3.22 13.50 21.71
C SER A 25 1.85 13.15 21.10
N ARG A 26 1.58 11.85 20.89
CA ARG A 26 0.22 11.33 20.68
C ARG A 26 -0.31 10.70 21.96
N ARG A 27 -1.57 10.95 22.30
CA ARG A 27 -2.28 10.29 23.41
C ARG A 27 -3.05 9.06 22.87
N SER A 28 -3.08 7.99 23.64
CA SER A 28 -3.82 6.77 23.29
C SER A 28 -5.30 6.93 23.58
N ASN A 29 -6.13 6.56 22.61
CA ASN A 29 -7.57 6.34 22.76
C ASN A 29 -7.92 5.06 22.00
N SER A 30 -8.75 4.19 22.59
CA SER A 30 -9.09 2.89 22.02
C SER A 30 -10.59 2.70 21.95
N ASN A 31 -11.13 2.65 20.73
CA ASN A 31 -12.51 2.30 20.46
C ASN A 31 -12.58 1.37 19.24
N ALA A 32 -13.17 0.19 19.43
CA ALA A 32 -13.19 -0.85 18.40
C ALA A 32 -14.10 -0.51 17.21
N THR A 33 -15.17 0.25 17.44
CA THR A 33 -16.09 0.67 16.37
C THR A 33 -15.45 1.72 15.48
N GLU A 34 -14.78 2.70 16.07
CA GLU A 34 -13.99 3.72 15.35
C GLU A 34 -12.97 3.09 14.40
N ALA A 35 -12.27 2.04 14.84
CA ALA A 35 -11.30 1.34 14.00
C ALA A 35 -11.96 0.76 12.75
N SER A 36 -13.11 0.09 12.90
CA SER A 36 -13.80 -0.52 11.76
C SER A 36 -14.37 0.51 10.78
N GLN A 37 -14.74 1.69 11.27
CA GLN A 37 -15.33 2.77 10.47
C GLN A 37 -14.27 3.61 9.73
N ASN A 38 -13.05 3.67 10.26
CA ASN A 38 -12.02 4.59 9.80
C ASN A 38 -10.93 3.93 8.93
N LEU A 39 -11.00 2.61 8.75
CA LEU A 39 -10.13 1.87 7.85
C LEU A 39 -10.56 2.07 6.39
N LEU A 40 -9.57 2.20 5.51
CA LEU A 40 -9.81 2.26 4.08
C LEU A 40 -10.47 0.95 3.62
N PRO A 41 -11.60 1.01 2.88
CA PRO A 41 -12.26 -0.19 2.39
C PRO A 41 -11.31 -1.01 1.51
N LEU A 42 -11.12 -2.29 1.84
CA LEU A 42 -10.35 -3.24 1.01
C LEU A 42 -11.03 -3.50 -0.35
N GLU A 43 -12.32 -3.19 -0.46
CA GLU A 43 -13.15 -3.58 -1.58
C GLU A 43 -13.98 -2.38 -2.06
N ARG A 44 -13.58 -1.82 -3.21
CA ARG A 44 -14.46 -1.13 -4.17
C ARG A 44 -15.01 0.24 -3.77
N HIS A 45 -14.24 1.08 -3.11
CA HIS A 45 -14.49 2.53 -3.11
C HIS A 45 -13.37 3.23 -3.90
N PRO A 46 -13.62 4.40 -4.52
CA PRO A 46 -12.54 5.18 -5.09
C PRO A 46 -11.52 5.48 -3.99
N LEU A 47 -10.34 4.88 -4.08
CA LEU A 47 -9.32 4.99 -3.04
C LEU A 47 -8.93 6.45 -2.79
N ALA A 48 -8.98 7.28 -3.84
CA ALA A 48 -8.77 8.71 -3.77
C ALA A 48 -9.72 9.40 -2.78
N ASP A 49 -11.02 9.06 -2.76
CA ASP A 49 -12.00 9.69 -1.87
C ASP A 49 -11.74 9.30 -0.40
N ALA A 50 -11.34 8.06 -0.18
CA ALA A 50 -11.04 7.54 1.15
C ALA A 50 -9.78 8.19 1.75
N PHE A 51 -8.77 8.48 0.94
CA PHE A 51 -7.58 9.26 1.33
C PHE A 51 -7.91 10.76 1.48
N ALA A 52 -8.75 11.33 0.60
CA ALA A 52 -9.19 12.71 0.71
C ALA A 52 -9.97 12.96 2.02
N ALA A 53 -10.79 11.99 2.47
CA ALA A 53 -11.46 12.01 3.78
C ALA A 53 -10.49 11.95 4.99
N LYS A 54 -9.18 11.77 4.73
CA LYS A 54 -8.09 11.82 5.71
C LYS A 54 -7.18 13.03 5.49
N ASN A 55 -7.57 13.96 4.63
CA ASN A 55 -6.77 15.11 4.18
C ASN A 55 -5.45 14.70 3.51
N LEU A 56 -5.44 13.55 2.82
CA LEU A 56 -4.30 13.09 2.03
C LEU A 56 -4.58 13.28 0.53
N THR A 57 -3.57 13.71 -0.19
CA THR A 57 -3.58 13.91 -1.64
C THR A 57 -3.47 12.58 -2.40
N ALA A 58 -3.75 12.61 -3.71
CA ALA A 58 -3.56 11.44 -4.57
C ALA A 58 -2.08 11.01 -4.66
N ASP A 59 -1.14 11.95 -4.54
CA ASP A 59 0.30 11.65 -4.54
C ASP A 59 0.72 10.94 -3.25
N GLU A 60 0.23 11.40 -2.09
CA GLU A 60 0.43 10.72 -0.81
C GLU A 60 -0.23 9.33 -0.78
N MET A 61 -1.39 9.16 -1.43
CA MET A 61 -2.02 7.85 -1.61
C MET A 61 -1.11 6.88 -2.37
N VAL A 62 -0.52 7.30 -3.49
CA VAL A 62 0.39 6.47 -4.28
C VAL A 62 1.67 6.17 -3.48
N THR A 63 2.23 7.18 -2.82
CA THR A 63 3.42 7.05 -1.97
C THR A 63 3.19 6.03 -0.84
N LEU A 64 2.08 6.14 -0.10
CA LEU A 64 1.73 5.23 1.00
C LEU A 64 1.35 3.83 0.51
N SER A 65 0.83 3.69 -0.70
CA SER A 65 0.57 2.38 -1.32
C SER A 65 1.88 1.57 -1.51
N GLY A 66 3.03 2.25 -1.54
CA GLY A 66 4.35 1.63 -1.54
C GLY A 66 4.63 0.75 -0.32
N ALA A 67 3.94 0.95 0.80
CA ALA A 67 4.06 0.12 2.01
C ALA A 67 3.72 -1.36 1.76
N HIS A 68 2.97 -1.68 0.69
CA HIS A 68 2.70 -3.06 0.29
C HIS A 68 3.88 -3.77 -0.40
N SER A 69 5.00 -3.08 -0.65
CA SER A 69 6.21 -3.70 -1.21
C SER A 69 6.87 -4.69 -0.25
N ILE A 70 6.55 -4.59 1.05
CA ILE A 70 7.04 -5.47 2.11
C ILE A 70 5.82 -5.98 2.89
N GLY A 71 5.86 -7.24 3.33
CA GLY A 71 4.82 -7.85 4.15
C GLY A 71 4.06 -8.97 3.45
N VAL A 72 2.92 -9.35 4.03
CA VAL A 72 2.07 -10.44 3.55
C VAL A 72 0.60 -10.05 3.66
N THR A 73 -0.25 -10.67 2.84
CA THR A 73 -1.71 -10.47 2.87
C THR A 73 -2.42 -11.82 2.90
N HIS A 74 -3.58 -11.85 3.57
CA HIS A 74 -4.42 -13.04 3.61
C HIS A 74 -5.15 -13.23 2.28
N CYS A 75 -5.35 -14.49 1.89
CA CYS A 75 -6.07 -14.83 0.65
C CYS A 75 -7.49 -14.25 0.59
N SER A 76 -8.18 -14.12 1.73
CA SER A 76 -9.50 -13.52 1.80
C SER A 76 -9.55 -12.10 1.23
N SER A 77 -8.44 -11.36 1.30
CA SER A 77 -8.36 -9.95 0.88
C SER A 77 -8.34 -9.74 -0.64
N PHE A 78 -8.09 -10.77 -1.46
CA PHE A 78 -8.01 -10.62 -2.92
C PHE A 78 -8.49 -11.85 -3.72
N ARG A 79 -8.98 -12.90 -3.05
CA ARG A 79 -9.44 -14.13 -3.73
C ARG A 79 -10.56 -13.89 -4.74
N ASN A 80 -11.37 -12.86 -4.56
CA ASN A 80 -12.44 -12.48 -5.49
C ASN A 80 -11.90 -12.13 -6.89
N ARG A 81 -10.71 -11.52 -6.97
CA ARG A 81 -10.03 -11.20 -8.24
C ARG A 81 -9.44 -12.43 -8.92
N ILE A 82 -9.32 -13.55 -8.20
CA ILE A 82 -8.75 -14.81 -8.68
C ILE A 82 -9.85 -15.78 -9.11
N TYR A 83 -10.88 -16.00 -8.27
CA TYR A 83 -11.87 -17.07 -8.48
C TYR A 83 -13.27 -16.59 -8.89
N ASN A 84 -13.64 -15.34 -8.58
CA ASN A 84 -14.99 -14.81 -8.82
C ASN A 84 -14.99 -13.75 -9.92
N PHE A 85 -14.17 -13.95 -10.95
CA PHE A 85 -14.13 -13.11 -12.13
C PHE A 85 -14.71 -13.87 -13.33
N SER A 86 -15.42 -13.18 -14.23
CA SER A 86 -16.10 -13.80 -15.39
C SER A 86 -15.16 -14.52 -16.38
N SER A 87 -13.84 -14.50 -16.16
CA SER A 87 -12.84 -15.19 -16.96
C SER A 87 -12.26 -16.40 -16.22
N PRO A 88 -12.10 -17.56 -16.89
CA PRO A 88 -11.39 -18.74 -16.35
C PRO A 88 -9.95 -18.47 -15.88
N THR A 89 -9.37 -17.34 -16.30
CA THR A 89 -7.98 -16.95 -15.97
C THR A 89 -7.88 -15.93 -14.83
N GLY A 90 -8.98 -15.59 -14.16
CA GLY A 90 -9.02 -14.49 -13.18
C GLY A 90 -9.13 -13.10 -13.82
N HIS A 91 -9.02 -12.04 -13.02
CA HIS A 91 -9.10 -10.65 -13.49
C HIS A 91 -8.06 -10.37 -14.61
N PRO A 92 -8.41 -9.70 -15.73
CA PRO A 92 -7.56 -9.56 -16.91
C PRO A 92 -6.25 -8.79 -16.66
N THR A 93 -6.19 -8.01 -15.58
CA THR A 93 -4.98 -7.31 -15.15
C THR A 93 -4.04 -8.15 -14.29
N LEU A 94 -4.43 -9.38 -13.92
CA LEU A 94 -3.58 -10.31 -13.19
C LEU A 94 -2.91 -11.28 -14.15
N SER A 95 -1.62 -11.56 -13.93
CA SER A 95 -0.91 -12.54 -14.75
C SER A 95 -1.38 -13.96 -14.44
N ALA A 96 -1.51 -14.80 -15.48
CA ALA A 96 -1.89 -16.20 -15.32
C ALA A 96 -0.89 -16.98 -14.44
N ALA A 97 0.39 -16.59 -14.42
CA ALA A 97 1.40 -17.19 -13.55
C ALA A 97 1.20 -16.84 -12.07
N TYR A 98 0.67 -15.64 -11.76
CA TYR A 98 0.32 -15.22 -10.41
C TYR A 98 -0.95 -15.94 -9.92
N VAL A 99 -2.00 -15.98 -10.74
CA VAL A 99 -3.26 -16.71 -10.45
C VAL A 99 -3.00 -18.19 -10.17
N ARG A 100 -2.06 -18.81 -10.89
CA ARG A 100 -1.63 -20.19 -10.64
C ARG A 100 -0.75 -20.37 -9.40
N ARG A 101 -0.24 -19.34 -8.76
CA ARG A 101 0.59 -19.49 -7.54
C ARG A 101 -0.12 -19.04 -6.28
N CYS A 102 -0.95 -18.02 -6.37
CA CYS A 102 -1.63 -17.45 -5.24
C CYS A 102 -2.78 -18.34 -4.74
N CYS A 103 -2.93 -18.38 -3.43
CA CYS A 103 -4.06 -19.03 -2.74
C CYS A 103 -4.31 -20.51 -3.05
N ARG A 104 -3.34 -21.17 -3.69
CA ARG A 104 -3.18 -22.63 -3.64
C ARG A 104 -2.70 -22.96 -2.23
N GLY A 105 -3.63 -23.32 -1.36
CA GLY A 105 -3.34 -23.63 0.03
C GLY A 105 -2.15 -24.59 0.14
N ARG A 106 -0.98 -24.07 0.51
CA ARG A 106 -0.02 -24.85 1.27
C ARG A 106 -0.45 -24.65 2.71
N PRO A 107 -0.72 -25.72 3.49
CA PRO A 107 -0.93 -25.55 4.92
C PRO A 107 0.23 -24.72 5.44
N SER A 108 -0.06 -23.68 6.22
CA SER A 108 0.97 -22.90 6.89
C SER A 108 1.86 -23.91 7.60
N THR A 109 3.06 -24.15 7.07
CA THR A 109 4.07 -24.88 7.81
C THR A 109 4.32 -23.99 9.01
N ARG A 110 3.74 -24.39 10.13
CA ARG A 110 3.90 -23.77 11.44
C ARG A 110 5.39 -23.49 11.56
N ARG A 111 5.81 -22.23 11.45
CA ARG A 111 7.15 -21.86 11.91
C ARG A 111 7.06 -22.12 13.41
N ARG A 112 7.50 -23.31 13.80
CA ARG A 112 7.80 -23.64 15.18
C ARG A 112 8.86 -22.62 15.57
N TRP A 113 8.45 -21.57 16.26
CA TRP A 113 9.37 -20.78 17.04
C TRP A 113 10.05 -21.79 17.96
N GLY A 114 11.35 -21.99 17.75
CA GLY A 114 12.15 -22.80 18.65
C GLY A 114 12.03 -22.18 20.04
N THR A 115 11.63 -23.00 21.00
CA THR A 115 11.87 -22.75 22.42
C THR A 115 13.37 -22.83 22.68
#